data_AF-A0A7V3SUR2-F1
#
_entry.id   AF-A0A7V3SUR2-F1
#
_cell.length_a   1.000
_cell.length_b   1.000
_cell.length_c   1.000
_cell.angle_alpha   90.00
_cell.angle_beta   90.00
_cell.angle_gamma   90.00
#
_symmetry.space_group_name_H-M   'P 1'
#
loop_
_entity.id
_entity.type
_entity.pdbx_description
1 polymer ?
#
loop_
_entity_poly.entity_id
_entity_poly.type
_entity_poly.pdbx_seq_one_letter_code
_entity_poly.pdbx_strand_id
1 'polypeptide(L)'
;MKKLTHVDEQGKAKMVDITEKPSTVREAKAKASVYMKPDTMQLIIDRKIPKGDVLCVAKIAGIMGAKNTASLIPMCHPLNITS
;
A
#
# COMPACT_ATOMS: atom_id res chain seq x y z
N MET A 1 -1.26 -26.41 11.21
CA MET A 1 -0.83 -25.19 10.47
C MET A 1 -2.02 -24.62 9.73
N LYS A 2 -2.22 -23.29 9.69
CA LYS A 2 -3.30 -22.67 8.90
C LYS A 2 -3.04 -22.90 7.41
N LYS A 3 -4.05 -23.36 6.66
CA LYS A 3 -3.99 -23.53 5.20
C LYS A 3 -3.79 -22.16 4.54
N LEU A 4 -2.79 -22.05 3.65
CA LEU A 4 -2.59 -20.85 2.83
C LEU A 4 -3.74 -20.74 1.82
N THR A 5 -4.28 -19.53 1.63
CA THR A 5 -5.42 -19.32 0.72
C THR A 5 -5.01 -18.89 -0.68
N HIS A 6 -3.85 -18.23 -0.84
CA HIS A 6 -3.33 -17.79 -2.14
C HIS A 6 -2.49 -18.84 -2.88
N VAL A 7 -2.50 -20.08 -2.40
CA VAL A 7 -1.74 -21.20 -2.96
C VAL A 7 -2.72 -22.33 -3.22
N ASP A 8 -2.66 -22.92 -4.41
CA ASP A 8 -3.47 -24.08 -4.78
C ASP A 8 -2.88 -25.40 -4.23
N GLU A 9 -3.54 -26.51 -4.54
CA GLU A 9 -3.13 -27.85 -4.07
C GLU A 9 -1.81 -28.34 -4.69
N GLN A 10 -1.37 -27.73 -5.79
CA GLN A 10 -0.11 -27.99 -6.46
C GLN A 10 1.01 -27.05 -5.99
N GLY A 11 0.74 -26.14 -5.05
CA GLY A 11 1.71 -25.16 -4.57
C GLY A 11 1.84 -23.91 -5.45
N LYS A 12 0.97 -23.72 -6.45
CA LYS A 12 1.00 -22.55 -7.35
C LYS A 12 0.18 -21.40 -6.80
N ALA A 13 0.59 -20.17 -7.11
CA ALA A 13 -0.14 -18.98 -6.70
C ALA A 13 -1.50 -18.89 -7.41
N LYS A 14 -2.56 -18.57 -6.65
CA LYS A 14 -3.92 -18.40 -7.17
C LYS A 14 -4.63 -17.24 -6.48
N MET A 15 -5.39 -16.46 -7.26
CA MET A 15 -6.32 -15.48 -6.72
C MET A 15 -7.56 -16.19 -6.17
N VAL A 16 -7.90 -15.91 -4.91
CA VAL A 16 -9.02 -16.56 -4.22
C VAL A 16 -10.34 -16.05 -4.78
N ASP A 17 -11.29 -16.95 -5.06
CA ASP A 17 -12.65 -16.52 -5.40
C ASP A 17 -13.35 -15.96 -4.15
N ILE A 18 -13.95 -14.78 -4.29
CA ILE A 18 -14.65 -14.07 -3.22
C ILE A 18 -16.12 -13.80 -3.55
N THR A 19 -16.66 -14.39 -4.62
CA THR A 19 -18.00 -14.11 -5.15
C THR A 19 -19.11 -14.31 -4.12
N GLU A 20 -19.04 -15.37 -3.31
CA GLU A 20 -20.04 -15.67 -2.28
C GLU A 20 -19.88 -14.84 -0.98
N LYS A 21 -18.83 -14.02 -0.87
CA LYS A 21 -18.59 -13.24 0.33
C LYS A 21 -19.45 -11.97 0.31
N PRO A 22 -20.24 -11.69 1.36
CA PRO A 22 -21.05 -10.49 1.40
C PRO A 22 -20.18 -9.23 1.47
N SER A 23 -20.61 -8.20 0.74
CA SER A 23 -20.02 -6.87 0.80
C SER A 23 -20.28 -6.22 2.15
N THR A 24 -19.21 -5.70 2.77
CA THR A 24 -19.27 -4.98 4.04
C THR A 24 -18.34 -3.77 3.97
N VAL A 25 -18.56 -2.77 4.83
CA VAL A 25 -17.58 -1.69 5.02
C VAL A 25 -16.32 -2.28 5.68
N ARG A 26 -15.15 -1.95 5.14
CA ARG A 26 -13.85 -2.47 5.59
C ARG A 26 -12.85 -1.32 5.68
N GLU A 27 -12.07 -1.33 6.76
CA GLU A 27 -11.00 -0.35 7.00
C GLU A 27 -9.72 -1.10 7.41
N ALA A 28 -8.58 -0.59 6.98
CA ALA A 28 -7.26 -1.08 7.39
C ALA A 28 -6.32 0.11 7.61
N LYS A 29 -5.47 0.05 8.65
CA LYS A 29 -4.47 1.07 8.97
C LYS A 29 -3.07 0.45 8.97
N ALA A 30 -2.13 1.12 8.30
CA ALA A 30 -0.72 0.74 8.25
C ALA A 30 0.16 1.96 8.57
N LYS A 31 1.39 1.71 9.05
CA LYS A 31 2.38 2.75 9.33
C LYS A 31 3.75 2.34 8.78
N ALA A 32 4.55 3.32 8.39
CA ALA A 32 5.93 3.15 7.96
C ALA A 32 6.79 4.32 8.48
N SER A 33 8.11 4.15 8.46
CA SER A 33 9.06 5.17 8.85
C SER A 33 10.26 5.15 7.92
N VAL A 34 10.80 6.34 7.63
CA VAL A 34 12.01 6.50 6.82
C VAL A 34 13.09 7.08 7.73
N TYR A 35 14.14 6.30 7.97
CA TYR A 35 15.29 6.74 8.77
C TYR A 35 16.25 7.53 7.89
N MET A 36 16.76 8.63 8.42
CA MET A 36 17.65 9.54 7.69
C MET A 36 18.59 10.27 8.66
N LYS A 37 19.57 10.99 8.10
CA LYS A 37 20.47 11.83 8.90
C LYS A 37 19.70 13.01 9.51
N PRO A 38 20.09 13.51 10.71
CA PRO A 38 19.49 14.70 11.32
C PRO A 38 19.45 15.92 10.38
N ASP A 39 20.55 16.16 9.66
CA ASP A 39 20.63 17.29 8.70
C ASP A 39 19.60 17.19 7.58
N THR A 40 19.31 15.96 7.10
CA THR A 40 18.28 15.73 6.08
C THR A 40 16.90 16.06 6.63
N MET A 41 16.61 15.63 7.87
CA MET A 41 15.35 15.97 8.53
C MET A 41 15.20 17.49 8.69
N GLN A 42 16.27 18.19 9.08
CA GLN A 42 16.25 19.64 9.21
C GLN A 42 15.96 20.34 7.88
N LEU A 43 16.56 19.88 6.78
CA LEU A 43 16.27 20.42 5.44
C LEU A 43 14.81 20.23 5.02
N ILE A 44 14.18 19.12 5.41
CA ILE A 44 12.74 18.86 5.16
C ILE A 44 11.90 19.87 5.95
N ILE A 45 12.17 19.99 7.25
CA ILE A 45 11.43 20.90 8.15
C ILE A 45 11.54 22.35 7.67
N ASP A 46 12.76 22.78 7.32
CA ASP A 46 13.06 24.12 6.84
C ASP A 46 12.56 24.38 5.41
N ARG A 47 12.03 23.36 4.71
CA ARG A 47 11.63 23.42 3.29
C ARG A 47 12.76 23.85 2.36
N LYS A 48 14.01 23.48 2.67
CA LYS A 48 15.22 23.82 1.90
C LYS A 48 15.68 22.70 0.97
N ILE A 49 14.85 21.69 0.75
CA ILE A 49 15.18 20.61 -0.19
C ILE A 49 15.12 21.14 -1.64
N PRO A 50 16.17 20.91 -2.46
CA PRO A 50 16.20 21.36 -3.86
C PRO A 50 15.06 20.82 -4.73
N LYS A 51 14.49 19.66 -4.34
CA LYS A 51 13.38 18.99 -5.03
C LYS A 51 11.99 19.54 -4.65
N GLY A 52 11.90 20.56 -3.80
CA GLY A 52 10.64 21.14 -3.32
C GLY A 52 10.01 20.37 -2.17
N ASP A 53 8.68 20.42 -2.06
CA ASP A 53 7.92 19.83 -0.95
C ASP A 53 7.83 18.30 -1.07
N VAL A 54 8.78 17.63 -0.43
CA VAL A 54 8.88 16.16 -0.44
C VAL A 54 7.74 15.46 0.30
N LEU A 55 7.14 16.09 1.31
CA LEU A 55 6.06 15.48 2.10
C LEU A 55 4.75 15.49 1.34
N CYS A 56 4.45 16.59 0.65
CA CYS A 56 3.31 16.68 -0.24
C CYS A 56 3.40 15.64 -1.37
N VAL A 57 4.56 15.54 -2.02
CA VAL A 57 4.79 14.53 -3.06
C VAL A 57 4.64 13.11 -2.50
N ALA A 58 5.21 12.81 -1.32
CA ALA A 58 5.09 11.51 -0.68
C ALA A 58 3.62 11.15 -0.35
N LYS A 59 2.81 12.13 0.09
CA LYS A 59 1.38 11.93 0.35
C LYS A 59 0.62 11.54 -0.92
N ILE A 60 0.83 12.27 -2.02
CA ILE A 60 0.19 11.98 -3.31
C ILE A 60 0.62 10.61 -3.82
N ALA A 61 1.93 10.31 -3.76
CA ALA A 61 2.46 9.01 -4.14
C ALA A 61 1.85 7.86 -3.32
N GLY A 62 1.66 8.04 -2.01
CA GLY A 62 0.99 7.07 -1.16
C GLY A 62 -0.47 6.81 -1.56
N ILE A 63 -1.24 7.86 -1.86
CA ILE A 63 -2.63 7.74 -2.33
C ILE A 63 -2.68 7.01 -3.68
N MET A 64 -1.79 7.37 -4.61
CA MET A 64 -1.71 6.67 -5.90
C MET A 64 -1.28 5.22 -5.73
N GLY A 65 -0.33 4.94 -4.83
CA GLY A 65 0.12 3.60 -4.51
C GLY A 65 -1.02 2.73 -4.00
N ALA A 66 -1.85 3.25 -3.08
CA ALA A 66 -3.01 2.53 -2.57
C ALA A 66 -3.97 2.11 -3.71
N LYS A 67 -4.29 3.03 -4.64
CA LYS A 67 -5.17 2.74 -5.78
C LYS A 67 -4.57 1.78 -6.80
N ASN A 68 -3.24 1.73 -6.92
CA ASN A 68 -2.53 0.83 -7.83
C ASN A 68 -2.14 -0.51 -7.20
N THR A 69 -2.60 -0.82 -5.98
CA THR A 69 -2.19 -2.03 -5.24
C THR A 69 -2.42 -3.31 -6.04
N ALA A 70 -3.58 -3.47 -6.71
CA ALA A 70 -3.88 -4.68 -7.48
C ALA A 70 -3.00 -4.84 -8.74
N SER A 71 -2.48 -3.74 -9.28
CA SER A 71 -1.52 -3.78 -10.40
C SER A 71 -0.10 -4.16 -9.94
N LEU A 72 0.23 -3.88 -8.67
CA LEU A 72 1.55 -4.15 -8.08
C LEU A 72 1.64 -5.52 -7.41
N ILE A 73 0.54 -5.98 -6.79
CA ILE A 73 0.51 -7.22 -5.99
C ILE A 73 -0.30 -8.28 -6.75
N PRO A 74 0.35 -9.34 -7.30
CA PRO A 74 -0.27 -10.23 -8.28
C PRO A 74 -1.61 -10.87 -7.88
N MET A 75 -1.77 -11.21 -6.60
CA MET A 75 -2.95 -11.95 -6.11
C MET A 75 -3.98 -11.05 -5.39
N CYS A 76 -3.81 -9.72 -5.45
CA CYS A 76 -4.79 -8.78 -4.92
C CYS A 76 -5.95 -8.59 -5.90
N HIS A 77 -7.17 -8.60 -5.38
CA HIS A 77 -8.35 -8.22 -6.15
C HIS A 77 -8.33 -6.71 -6.45
N PRO A 78 -8.81 -6.28 -7.63
CA PRO A 78 -9.09 -4.87 -7.88
C PRO A 78 -10.25 -4.42 -6.97
N LEU A 79 -10.05 -3.35 -6.22
CA LEU A 79 -11.04 -2.81 -5.28
C LEU A 79 -11.26 -1.31 -5.53
N ASN A 80 -12.51 -0.88 -5.41
CA ASN A 80 -12.87 0.54 -5.43
C ASN A 80 -12.61 1.14 -4.03
N ILE A 81 -11.47 1.80 -3.87
CA ILE A 81 -11.13 2.49 -2.62
C ILE A 81 -11.99 3.75 -2.48
N THR A 82 -12.70 3.88 -1.36
CA THR A 82 -13.65 4.97 -1.11
C THR A 82 -13.06 6.17 -0.37
N SER A 83 -11.92 6.02 0.31
CA SER A 83 -11.28 7.05 1.14
C SER A 83 -9.79 6.82 1.29
#